data_AF-A0A535DF18-F1
#
_entry.id   AF-A0A535DF18-F1
#
_cell.length_a   1.000
_cell.length_b   1.000
_cell.length_c   1.000
_cell.angle_alpha   90.00
_cell.angle_beta   90.00
_cell.angle_gamma   90.00
#
_symmetry.space_group_name_H-M   'P 1'
#
loop_
_entity.id
_entity.type
_entity.pdbx_description
1 polymer ?
#
loop_
_entity_poly.entity_id
_entity_poly.type
_entity_poly.pdbx_seq_one_letter_code
_entity_poly.pdbx_strand_id
1 'polypeptide(L)'
;MAIAAPEVDVIEYEPGKPPAKAIDPVTARVIAGALDSIALEIGHKLTRMSYSSIIRESEDFGAALLDVNGRQICECALSTPLQLGPIPGYMQGIFRLFEERGDRFEEGDVIIHNSPYHGASHGPDVGFCVPIFAQGELVGFSFTTAHHLDIGSMSPGSCGIVDAVDAYAEGIQLKAIKCYERGRRNEAVWRMLRDNIRASDMVVGDMGAQVAACQIGAQRYVELLEQYGRETVEA
;
A
#
# COMPACT_ATOMS: atom_id res chain seq x y z
N MET A 1 22.51 -6.32 -30.61
CA MET A 1 22.07 -7.36 -29.66
C MET A 1 20.65 -6.98 -29.27
N ALA A 2 19.63 -7.66 -29.79
CA ALA A 2 18.25 -7.33 -29.47
C ALA A 2 17.95 -7.87 -28.07
N ILE A 3 17.78 -6.98 -27.09
CA ILE A 3 17.30 -7.35 -25.76
C ILE A 3 15.81 -7.64 -25.96
N ALA A 4 15.42 -8.91 -25.85
CA ALA A 4 14.01 -9.27 -25.83
C ALA A 4 13.36 -8.50 -24.66
N ALA A 5 12.26 -7.81 -24.93
CA ALA A 5 11.46 -7.23 -23.85
C ALA A 5 11.11 -8.38 -22.88
N PRO A 6 11.28 -8.19 -21.56
CA PRO A 6 10.84 -9.21 -20.61
C PRO A 6 9.36 -9.51 -20.85
N GLU A 7 8.96 -10.77 -20.70
CA GLU A 7 7.54 -11.12 -20.62
C GLU A 7 6.93 -10.27 -19.50
N VAL A 8 6.02 -9.38 -19.87
CA VAL A 8 5.27 -8.58 -18.91
C VAL A 8 4.10 -9.45 -18.49
N ASP A 9 4.11 -9.92 -17.24
CA ASP A 9 2.97 -10.60 -16.64
C ASP A 9 1.78 -9.62 -16.67
N VAL A 10 0.86 -9.83 -17.60
CA VAL A 10 -0.39 -9.07 -17.64
C VAL A 10 -1.25 -9.62 -16.51
N ILE A 11 -1.65 -8.75 -15.57
CA ILE A 11 -2.62 -9.12 -14.54
C ILE A 11 -3.94 -9.42 -15.27
N GLU A 12 -4.27 -10.70 -15.42
CA GLU A 12 -5.55 -11.11 -16.00
C GLU A 12 -6.69 -10.65 -15.06
N TYR A 13 -7.59 -9.82 -15.59
CA TYR A 13 -8.77 -9.41 -14.85
C TYR A 13 -9.75 -10.58 -14.79
N GLU A 14 -9.84 -11.21 -13.62
CA GLU A 14 -10.93 -12.12 -13.30
C GLU A 14 -12.09 -11.34 -12.68
N PRO A 15 -13.29 -11.36 -13.30
CA PRO A 15 -14.46 -10.73 -12.72
C PRO A 15 -14.76 -11.28 -11.32
N GLY A 16 -15.14 -10.39 -10.40
CA GLY A 16 -15.67 -10.81 -9.10
C GLY A 16 -16.86 -11.75 -9.28
N LYS A 17 -16.92 -12.79 -8.44
CA LYS A 17 -18.10 -13.67 -8.42
C LYS A 17 -19.27 -12.89 -7.84
N PRO A 18 -20.49 -12.98 -8.42
CA PRO A 18 -21.65 -12.37 -7.80
C PRO A 18 -21.86 -12.98 -6.40
N PRO A 19 -22.41 -12.20 -5.45
CA PRO A 19 -22.65 -12.68 -4.10
C PRO A 19 -23.44 -13.98 -4.10
N ALA A 20 -23.04 -14.92 -3.25
CA ALA A 20 -23.78 -16.17 -3.04
C ALA A 20 -25.19 -15.94 -2.49
N LYS A 21 -25.43 -14.77 -1.85
CA LYS A 21 -26.70 -14.37 -1.26
C LYS A 21 -27.00 -12.92 -1.62
N ALA A 22 -28.20 -12.66 -2.13
CA ALA A 22 -28.63 -11.30 -2.44
C ALA A 22 -28.62 -10.42 -1.17
N ILE A 23 -27.83 -9.35 -1.20
CA ILE A 23 -27.82 -8.31 -0.19
C ILE A 23 -28.94 -7.30 -0.46
N ASP A 24 -29.58 -6.82 0.60
CA ASP A 24 -30.54 -5.73 0.51
C ASP A 24 -29.88 -4.46 -0.07
N PRO A 25 -30.41 -3.85 -1.15
CA PRO A 25 -29.78 -2.71 -1.80
C PRO A 25 -29.53 -1.50 -0.89
N VAL A 26 -30.38 -1.30 0.13
CA VAL A 26 -30.18 -0.21 1.10
C VAL A 26 -28.94 -0.51 1.96
N THR A 27 -28.86 -1.73 2.49
CA THR A 27 -27.71 -2.20 3.26
C THR A 27 -26.41 -2.14 2.45
N ALA A 28 -26.42 -2.58 1.19
CA ALA A 28 -25.27 -2.51 0.29
C ALA A 28 -24.79 -1.05 0.10
N ARG A 29 -25.72 -0.10 -0.07
CA ARG A 29 -25.38 1.33 -0.18
C ARG A 29 -24.82 1.92 1.11
N VAL A 30 -25.30 1.47 2.27
CA VAL A 30 -24.76 1.89 3.57
C VAL A 30 -23.33 1.37 3.75
N ILE A 31 -23.08 0.10 3.44
CA ILE A 31 -21.73 -0.50 3.52
C ILE A 31 -20.77 0.19 2.54
N ALA A 32 -21.19 0.43 1.29
CA ALA A 32 -20.39 1.16 0.32
C ALA A 32 -20.01 2.57 0.82
N GLY A 33 -20.99 3.33 1.36
CA GLY A 33 -20.72 4.65 1.92
C GLY A 33 -19.81 4.61 3.17
N ALA A 34 -19.88 3.54 3.96
CA ALA A 34 -18.97 3.33 5.08
C ALA A 34 -17.54 3.06 4.60
N LEU A 35 -17.35 2.19 3.60
CA LEU A 35 -16.06 1.92 2.98
C LEU A 35 -15.43 3.19 2.38
N ASP A 36 -16.21 3.98 1.65
CA ASP A 36 -15.78 5.28 1.12
C ASP A 36 -15.33 6.23 2.25
N SER A 37 -16.07 6.25 3.35
CA SER A 37 -15.73 7.06 4.52
C SER A 37 -14.43 6.60 5.19
N ILE A 38 -14.19 5.29 5.25
CA ILE A 38 -12.93 4.73 5.77
C ILE A 38 -11.77 5.15 4.87
N ALA A 39 -11.90 5.01 3.56
CA ALA A 39 -10.87 5.40 2.62
C ALA A 39 -10.54 6.90 2.69
N LEU A 40 -11.57 7.75 2.86
CA LEU A 40 -11.40 9.18 3.14
C LEU A 40 -10.69 9.45 4.48
N GLU A 41 -10.99 8.70 5.55
CA GLU A 41 -10.29 8.84 6.83
C GLU A 41 -8.79 8.50 6.70
N ILE A 42 -8.46 7.43 5.96
CA ILE A 42 -7.06 7.05 5.68
C ILE A 42 -6.33 8.21 4.98
N GLY A 43 -6.90 8.72 3.87
CA GLY A 43 -6.30 9.81 3.10
C GLY A 43 -6.14 11.09 3.93
N HIS A 44 -7.18 11.52 4.64
CA HIS A 44 -7.09 12.72 5.48
C HIS A 44 -6.03 12.61 6.57
N LYS A 45 -5.89 11.45 7.21
CA LYS A 45 -4.84 11.25 8.22
C LYS A 45 -3.47 11.27 7.60
N LEU A 46 -3.29 10.63 6.44
CA LEU A 46 -2.04 10.69 5.70
C LEU A 46 -1.65 12.14 5.38
N THR A 47 -2.52 12.89 4.70
CA THR A 47 -2.25 14.31 4.38
C THR A 47 -1.91 15.14 5.62
N ARG A 48 -2.65 14.96 6.72
CA ARG A 48 -2.48 15.77 7.94
C ARG A 48 -1.25 15.43 8.76
N MET A 49 -0.79 14.18 8.71
CA MET A 49 0.36 13.69 9.47
C MET A 49 1.66 13.77 8.69
N SER A 50 1.60 13.90 7.37
CA SER A 50 2.77 14.05 6.51
C SER A 50 3.50 15.38 6.72
N TYR A 51 4.80 15.30 6.51
CA TYR A 51 5.81 16.33 6.70
C TYR A 51 6.12 17.03 5.38
N SER A 52 6.19 16.29 4.26
CA SER A 52 6.48 16.88 2.96
C SER A 52 5.29 17.60 2.33
N SER A 53 5.57 18.65 1.56
CA SER A 53 4.55 19.33 0.76
C SER A 53 4.00 18.45 -0.38
N ILE A 54 4.76 17.45 -0.82
CA ILE A 54 4.34 16.49 -1.85
C ILE A 54 3.05 15.78 -1.39
N ILE A 55 3.04 15.29 -0.16
CA ILE A 55 1.86 14.60 0.37
C ILE A 55 0.85 15.60 0.96
N ARG A 56 1.32 16.61 1.69
CA ARG A 56 0.43 17.52 2.42
C ARG A 56 -0.33 18.51 1.55
N GLU A 57 0.30 19.01 0.48
CA GLU A 57 -0.26 20.06 -0.37
C GLU A 57 -0.57 19.56 -1.79
N SER A 58 0.26 18.68 -2.35
CA SER A 58 0.04 18.12 -3.69
C SER A 58 -0.77 16.83 -3.68
N GLU A 59 -1.03 16.25 -2.50
CA GLU A 59 -1.83 15.04 -2.30
C GLU A 59 -1.39 13.85 -3.17
N ASP A 60 -0.09 13.75 -3.45
CA ASP A 60 0.47 12.68 -4.28
C ASP A 60 0.60 11.36 -3.50
N PHE A 61 -0.55 10.79 -3.18
CA PHE A 61 -0.71 9.53 -2.47
C PHE A 61 -1.91 8.72 -2.99
N GLY A 62 -1.87 7.42 -2.70
CA GLY A 62 -2.93 6.44 -2.90
C GLY A 62 -3.32 5.84 -1.56
N ALA A 63 -4.61 5.68 -1.30
CA ALA A 63 -5.12 4.99 -0.11
C ALA A 63 -6.33 4.12 -0.48
N ALA A 64 -6.30 2.84 -0.10
CA ALA A 64 -7.32 1.87 -0.46
C ALA A 64 -7.48 0.76 0.58
N LEU A 65 -8.63 0.11 0.55
CA LEU A 65 -8.83 -1.22 1.14
C LEU A 65 -8.91 -2.25 0.03
N LEU A 66 -8.38 -3.44 0.30
CA LEU A 66 -8.36 -4.55 -0.65
C LEU A 66 -8.87 -5.84 -0.03
N ASP A 67 -9.41 -6.71 -0.87
CA ASP A 67 -9.77 -8.08 -0.48
C ASP A 67 -8.53 -8.96 -0.28
N VAL A 68 -8.75 -10.21 0.15
CA VAL A 68 -7.68 -11.20 0.37
C VAL A 68 -6.89 -11.55 -0.90
N ASN A 69 -7.41 -11.23 -2.09
CA ASN A 69 -6.77 -11.46 -3.39
C ASN A 69 -6.05 -10.21 -3.91
N GLY A 70 -6.00 -9.12 -3.12
CA GLY A 70 -5.37 -7.86 -3.52
C GLY A 70 -6.20 -7.05 -4.51
N ARG A 71 -7.52 -7.27 -4.60
CA ARG A 71 -8.45 -6.49 -5.42
C ARG A 71 -8.97 -5.32 -4.60
N GLN A 72 -8.96 -4.11 -5.16
CA GLN A 72 -9.45 -2.92 -4.48
C GLN A 72 -10.96 -3.00 -4.24
N ILE A 73 -11.36 -2.79 -2.99
CA ILE A 73 -12.76 -2.73 -2.55
C ILE A 73 -13.25 -1.28 -2.53
N CYS A 74 -12.40 -0.37 -2.05
CA CYS A 74 -12.67 1.06 -2.03
C CYS A 74 -11.36 1.86 -2.07
N GLU A 75 -11.49 3.14 -2.42
CA GLU A 75 -10.38 4.04 -2.63
C GLU A 75 -10.67 5.44 -2.09
N CYS A 76 -9.62 6.16 -1.70
CA CYS A 76 -9.77 7.52 -1.24
C CYS A 76 -9.96 8.46 -2.43
N ALA A 77 -11.05 9.23 -2.44
CA ALA A 77 -11.34 10.17 -3.52
C ALA A 77 -10.32 11.32 -3.65
N LEU A 78 -9.46 11.54 -2.65
CA LEU A 78 -8.37 12.52 -2.70
C LEU A 78 -7.10 11.98 -3.37
N SER A 79 -7.02 10.65 -3.57
CA SER A 79 -5.84 10.02 -4.13
C SER A 79 -5.62 10.39 -5.59
N THR A 80 -4.35 10.55 -5.97
CA THR A 80 -4.00 10.76 -7.38
C THR A 80 -4.17 9.45 -8.17
N PRO A 81 -4.71 9.50 -9.41
CA PRO A 81 -4.87 8.29 -10.22
C PRO A 81 -3.58 7.50 -10.43
N LEU A 82 -2.43 8.20 -10.48
CA LEU A 82 -1.11 7.59 -10.67
C LEU A 82 -0.67 6.76 -9.46
N GLN A 83 -1.10 7.13 -8.25
CA GLN A 83 -0.81 6.37 -7.03
C GLN A 83 -1.84 5.28 -6.78
N LEU A 84 -3.09 5.52 -7.15
CA LEU A 84 -4.19 4.60 -6.93
C LEU A 84 -4.15 3.38 -7.87
N GLY A 85 -3.94 3.62 -9.17
CA GLY A 85 -4.02 2.58 -10.20
C GLY A 85 -3.02 1.42 -10.02
N PRO A 86 -1.78 1.66 -9.57
CA PRO A 86 -0.79 0.60 -9.37
C PRO A 86 -1.01 -0.28 -8.14
N ILE A 87 -1.87 0.09 -7.18
CA ILE A 87 -2.03 -0.63 -5.90
C ILE A 87 -2.27 -2.14 -6.07
N PRO A 88 -3.15 -2.62 -6.99
CA PRO A 88 -3.28 -4.06 -7.25
C PRO A 88 -1.97 -4.70 -7.71
N GLY A 89 -1.16 -3.99 -8.52
CA GLY A 89 0.17 -4.41 -8.95
C GLY A 89 1.15 -4.56 -7.78
N TYR A 90 1.20 -3.58 -6.87
CA TYR A 90 1.97 -3.68 -5.62
C TYR A 90 1.61 -4.96 -4.85
N MET A 91 0.31 -5.25 -4.71
CA MET A 91 -0.16 -6.41 -3.96
C MET A 91 0.24 -7.73 -4.62
N GLN A 92 0.11 -7.85 -5.95
CA GLN A 92 0.57 -9.05 -6.67
C GLN A 92 2.08 -9.27 -6.52
N GLY A 93 2.88 -8.20 -6.59
CA GLY A 93 4.32 -8.28 -6.36
C GLY A 93 4.68 -8.67 -4.92
N ILE A 94 3.95 -8.16 -3.93
CA ILE A 94 4.11 -8.57 -2.53
C ILE A 94 3.78 -10.05 -2.37
N PHE A 95 2.67 -10.54 -2.92
CA PHE A 95 2.28 -11.95 -2.85
C PHE A 95 3.33 -12.87 -3.47
N ARG A 96 3.80 -12.54 -4.68
CA ARG A 96 4.85 -13.29 -5.37
C ARG A 96 6.14 -13.36 -4.53
N LEU A 97 6.61 -12.22 -4.02
CA LEU A 97 7.82 -12.18 -3.22
C LEU A 97 7.67 -12.94 -1.89
N PHE A 98 6.49 -12.90 -1.28
CA PHE A 98 6.20 -13.68 -0.07
C PHE A 98 6.17 -15.18 -0.37
N GLU A 99 5.57 -15.59 -1.47
CA GLU A 99 5.55 -16.99 -1.92
C GLU A 99 6.97 -17.50 -2.18
N GLU A 100 7.78 -16.76 -2.95
CA GLU A 100 9.17 -17.09 -3.28
C GLU A 100 10.04 -17.28 -2.02
N ARG A 101 9.77 -16.53 -0.95
CA ARG A 101 10.51 -16.59 0.32
C ARG A 101 9.90 -17.54 1.36
N GLY A 102 8.67 -18.01 1.13
CA GLY A 102 7.92 -18.76 2.14
C GLY A 102 7.42 -17.91 3.31
N ASP A 103 7.31 -16.59 3.12
CA ASP A 103 6.80 -15.66 4.12
C ASP A 103 5.28 -15.81 4.30
N ARG A 104 4.76 -15.32 5.43
CA ARG A 104 3.33 -15.32 5.77
C ARG A 104 2.92 -13.96 6.32
N PHE A 105 1.69 -13.55 6.05
CA PHE A 105 1.07 -12.42 6.73
C PHE A 105 0.64 -12.83 8.13
N GLU A 106 0.96 -12.00 9.10
CA GLU A 106 0.57 -12.19 10.49
C GLU A 106 -0.09 -10.91 11.01
N GLU A 107 -0.97 -11.04 12.01
CA GLU A 107 -1.62 -9.89 12.62
C GLU A 107 -0.58 -8.93 13.23
N GLY A 108 -0.71 -7.64 12.91
CA GLY A 108 0.22 -6.60 13.33
C GLY A 108 1.47 -6.46 12.47
N ASP A 109 1.62 -7.24 11.40
CA ASP A 109 2.66 -6.99 10.40
C ASP A 109 2.40 -5.67 9.65
N VAL A 110 3.47 -5.06 9.14
CA VAL A 110 3.40 -3.98 8.16
C VAL A 110 4.48 -4.19 7.11
N ILE A 111 4.09 -4.22 5.85
CA ILE A 111 4.95 -4.55 4.72
C ILE A 111 5.25 -3.28 3.94
N ILE A 112 6.53 -3.02 3.69
CA ILE A 112 7.01 -1.91 2.85
C ILE A 112 7.48 -2.43 1.48
N HIS A 113 7.13 -1.73 0.40
CA HIS A 113 7.42 -2.12 -0.98
C HIS A 113 7.56 -0.91 -1.92
N ASN A 114 8.56 -0.89 -2.81
CA ASN A 114 8.71 0.13 -3.86
C ASN A 114 9.31 -0.41 -5.17
N SER A 115 9.36 -1.74 -5.36
CA SER A 115 10.09 -2.33 -6.47
C SER A 115 9.30 -2.26 -7.78
N PRO A 116 9.76 -1.55 -8.82
CA PRO A 116 8.99 -1.41 -10.07
C PRO A 116 8.85 -2.74 -10.82
N TYR A 117 9.87 -3.59 -10.72
CA TYR A 117 9.85 -4.96 -11.25
C TYR A 117 8.84 -5.90 -10.56
N HIS A 118 8.19 -5.43 -9.49
CA HIS A 118 7.19 -6.17 -8.74
C HIS A 118 5.93 -5.30 -8.54
N GLY A 119 5.58 -4.49 -9.54
CA GLY A 119 4.28 -3.82 -9.61
C GLY A 119 4.21 -2.42 -8.99
N ALA A 120 5.28 -1.92 -8.38
CA ALA A 120 5.34 -0.51 -8.00
C ALA A 120 5.46 0.41 -9.24
N SER A 121 5.06 1.68 -9.12
CA SER A 121 5.14 2.63 -10.23
C SER A 121 6.59 2.95 -10.60
N HIS A 122 7.39 3.32 -9.59
CA HIS A 122 8.82 3.61 -9.66
C HIS A 122 9.40 3.68 -8.24
N GLY A 123 10.73 3.73 -8.08
CA GLY A 123 11.39 3.65 -6.77
C GLY A 123 10.94 4.70 -5.72
N PRO A 124 10.71 5.98 -6.08
CA PRO A 124 10.23 6.99 -5.13
C PRO A 124 8.81 6.79 -4.60
N ASP A 125 7.97 5.99 -5.28
CA ASP A 125 6.63 5.67 -4.79
C ASP A 125 6.73 4.48 -3.84
N VAL A 126 6.44 4.70 -2.56
CA VAL A 126 6.60 3.67 -1.53
C VAL A 126 5.24 3.26 -1.00
N GLY A 127 4.92 1.98 -1.19
CA GLY A 127 3.73 1.31 -0.69
C GLY A 127 3.93 0.72 0.71
N PHE A 128 2.92 0.87 1.55
CA PHE A 128 2.76 0.20 2.82
C PHE A 128 1.47 -0.61 2.81
N CYS A 129 1.57 -1.89 3.19
CA CYS A 129 0.48 -2.84 3.28
C CYS A 129 0.33 -3.32 4.72
N VAL A 130 -0.89 -3.22 5.25
CA VAL A 130 -1.28 -3.76 6.56
C VAL A 130 -2.28 -4.88 6.34
N PRO A 131 -1.93 -6.15 6.62
CA PRO A 131 -2.89 -7.24 6.58
C PRO A 131 -3.93 -7.07 7.69
N ILE A 132 -5.18 -7.29 7.35
CA ILE A 132 -6.32 -7.11 8.25
C ILE A 132 -6.79 -8.50 8.69
N PHE A 133 -6.80 -8.71 10.00
CA PHE A 133 -7.30 -9.94 10.60
C PHE A 133 -8.58 -9.68 11.38
N ALA A 134 -9.56 -10.58 11.24
CA ALA A 134 -10.76 -10.60 12.05
C ALA A 134 -11.00 -12.03 12.52
N GLN A 135 -11.19 -12.23 13.83
CA GLN A 135 -11.39 -13.55 14.44
C GLN A 135 -10.27 -14.56 14.10
N GLY A 136 -9.04 -14.09 13.94
CA GLY A 136 -7.87 -14.92 13.62
C GLY A 136 -7.72 -15.28 12.14
N GLU A 137 -8.59 -14.79 11.26
CA GLU A 137 -8.52 -15.02 9.82
C GLU A 137 -8.14 -13.74 9.07
N LEU A 138 -7.34 -13.89 8.02
CA LEU A 138 -7.03 -12.79 7.09
C LEU A 138 -8.29 -12.46 6.28
N VAL A 139 -8.72 -11.21 6.35
CA VAL A 139 -9.95 -10.73 5.70
C VAL A 139 -9.70 -9.67 4.62
N GLY A 140 -8.49 -9.14 4.53
CA GLY A 140 -8.13 -8.16 3.50
C GLY A 140 -6.87 -7.40 3.85
N PHE A 141 -6.67 -6.27 3.19
CA PHE A 141 -5.52 -5.41 3.38
C PHE A 141 -5.93 -3.95 3.39
N SER A 142 -5.30 -3.15 4.24
CA SER A 142 -5.26 -1.71 4.03
C SER A 142 -3.95 -1.38 3.32
N PHE A 143 -3.99 -0.41 2.41
CA PHE A 143 -2.83 -0.03 1.63
C PHE A 143 -2.73 1.47 1.48
N THR A 144 -1.51 1.99 1.59
CA THR A 144 -1.17 3.36 1.23
C THR A 144 0.07 3.38 0.35
N THR A 145 0.11 4.22 -0.67
CA THR A 145 1.33 4.56 -1.42
C THR A 145 1.47 6.07 -1.49
N ALA A 146 2.69 6.58 -1.56
CA ALA A 146 2.93 8.02 -1.68
C ALA A 146 4.29 8.26 -2.35
N HIS A 147 4.39 9.39 -3.03
CA HIS A 147 5.63 9.83 -3.63
C HIS A 147 6.55 10.47 -2.58
N HIS A 148 7.75 9.90 -2.42
CA HIS A 148 8.73 10.40 -1.46
C HIS A 148 9.77 11.29 -2.12
N LEU A 149 10.16 12.35 -1.40
CA LEU A 149 11.07 13.40 -1.89
C LEU A 149 12.45 12.86 -2.29
N ASP A 150 12.97 11.85 -1.60
CA ASP A 150 14.29 11.26 -1.84
C ASP A 150 14.26 9.81 -1.37
N ILE A 151 14.88 8.91 -2.14
CA ILE A 151 14.99 7.48 -1.82
C ILE A 151 16.46 7.02 -1.82
N GLY A 152 17.41 7.97 -1.71
CA GLY A 152 18.84 7.68 -1.74
C GLY A 152 19.41 7.39 -3.13
N SER A 153 18.79 7.90 -4.19
CA SER A 153 19.26 7.71 -5.58
C SER A 153 20.61 8.41 -5.85
N MET A 154 21.20 8.17 -7.03
CA MET A 154 22.50 8.73 -7.43
C MET A 154 22.58 10.27 -7.36
N SER A 155 21.45 10.97 -7.48
CA SER A 155 21.36 12.42 -7.29
C SER A 155 20.31 12.79 -6.22
N PRO A 156 20.42 13.97 -5.58
CA PRO A 156 19.43 14.40 -4.60
C PRO A 156 18.05 14.60 -5.21
N GLY A 157 17.02 14.16 -4.48
CA GLY A 157 15.61 14.29 -4.88
C GLY A 157 15.03 13.01 -5.47
N SER A 158 13.80 13.07 -5.95
CA SER A 158 13.07 11.92 -6.49
C SER A 158 13.27 11.72 -8.00
N CYS A 159 13.74 12.74 -8.71
CA CYS A 159 13.95 12.69 -10.16
C CYS A 159 15.31 12.10 -10.58
N GLY A 160 16.21 11.80 -9.64
CA GLY A 160 17.51 11.20 -9.93
C GLY A 160 17.44 9.83 -10.62
N ILE A 161 16.28 9.20 -10.57
CA ILE A 161 15.90 8.00 -11.33
C ILE A 161 15.96 8.18 -12.85
N VAL A 162 15.78 9.41 -13.37
CA VAL A 162 15.74 9.66 -14.82
C VAL A 162 17.12 9.53 -15.47
N ASP A 163 18.17 9.90 -14.73
CA ASP A 163 19.57 9.81 -15.18
C ASP A 163 20.27 8.52 -14.71
N ALA A 164 19.56 7.66 -13.96
CA ALA A 164 20.09 6.43 -13.42
C ALA A 164 20.44 5.45 -14.55
N VAL A 165 21.64 4.87 -14.46
CA VAL A 165 22.14 3.91 -15.46
C VAL A 165 21.51 2.52 -15.30
N ASP A 166 21.06 2.19 -14.09
CA ASP A 166 20.38 0.96 -13.73
C ASP A 166 19.55 1.15 -12.45
N ALA A 167 18.75 0.13 -12.12
CA ALA A 167 17.87 0.14 -10.96
C ALA A 167 18.57 0.21 -9.59
N TYR A 168 19.88 -0.01 -9.53
CA TYR A 168 20.66 0.11 -8.29
C TYR A 168 21.11 1.55 -8.04
N ALA A 169 21.27 2.34 -9.10
CA ALA A 169 21.50 3.78 -9.02
C ALA A 169 20.22 4.58 -8.67
N GLU A 170 19.04 3.95 -8.73
CA GLU A 170 17.74 4.56 -8.42
C GLU A 170 17.47 4.74 -6.92
N GLY A 171 18.32 4.16 -6.05
CA GLY A 171 18.23 4.28 -4.60
C GLY A 171 17.80 2.99 -3.91
N ILE A 172 17.24 3.10 -2.71
CA ILE A 172 16.93 1.93 -1.89
C ILE A 172 15.77 1.12 -2.48
N GLN A 173 15.97 -0.19 -2.62
CA GLN A 173 14.94 -1.13 -3.07
C GLN A 173 14.31 -1.86 -1.88
N LEU A 174 13.03 -1.58 -1.62
CA LEU A 174 12.19 -2.30 -0.69
C LEU A 174 11.35 -3.34 -1.45
N LYS A 175 11.67 -4.61 -1.24
CA LYS A 175 11.00 -5.74 -1.90
C LYS A 175 10.20 -6.55 -0.88
N ALA A 176 8.99 -6.08 -0.55
CA ALA A 176 8.05 -6.72 0.38
C ALA A 176 8.74 -7.08 1.72
N ILE A 177 9.21 -6.06 2.44
CA ILE A 177 9.93 -6.24 3.71
C ILE A 177 8.99 -5.95 4.87
N LYS A 178 9.01 -6.77 5.93
CA LYS A 178 8.29 -6.47 7.17
C LYS A 178 9.00 -5.34 7.94
N CYS A 179 8.47 -4.12 7.86
CA CYS A 179 8.94 -2.98 8.64
C CYS A 179 8.34 -2.95 10.04
N TYR A 180 7.25 -3.71 10.26
CA TYR A 180 6.78 -4.18 11.56
C TYR A 180 6.48 -5.67 11.45
N GLU A 181 6.82 -6.41 12.50
CA GLU A 181 6.55 -7.84 12.62
C GLU A 181 5.76 -8.09 13.91
N ARG A 182 4.52 -8.58 13.77
CA ARG A 182 3.58 -8.81 14.89
C ARG A 182 3.49 -7.64 15.87
N GLY A 183 3.30 -6.43 15.33
CA GLY A 183 3.18 -5.18 16.08
C GLY A 183 4.51 -4.60 16.57
N ARG A 184 5.64 -5.27 16.34
CA ARG A 184 6.97 -4.79 16.76
C ARG A 184 7.70 -4.15 15.58
N ARG A 185 8.09 -2.89 15.75
CA ARG A 185 8.85 -2.15 14.73
C ARG A 185 10.19 -2.83 14.47
N ASN A 186 10.52 -3.09 13.20
CA ASN A 186 11.83 -3.60 12.80
C ASN A 186 12.84 -2.44 12.73
N GLU A 187 13.47 -2.13 13.87
CA GLU A 187 14.41 -1.01 14.00
C GLU A 187 15.56 -1.06 13.00
N ALA A 188 16.00 -2.25 12.55
CA ALA A 188 17.05 -2.36 11.55
C ALA A 188 16.62 -1.76 10.20
N VAL A 189 15.40 -2.08 9.75
CA VAL A 189 14.82 -1.52 8.50
C VAL A 189 14.71 0.00 8.60
N TRP A 190 14.20 0.51 9.71
CA TRP A 190 14.01 1.94 9.89
C TRP A 190 15.32 2.72 10.05
N ARG A 191 16.37 2.11 10.63
CA ARG A 191 17.72 2.69 10.63
C ARG A 191 18.31 2.73 9.22
N MET A 192 18.18 1.64 8.45
CA MET A 192 18.64 1.62 7.06
C MET A 192 17.98 2.71 6.23
N LEU A 193 16.67 2.94 6.39
CA LEU A 193 15.98 4.04 5.71
C LEU A 193 16.56 5.40 6.10
N ARG A 194 16.75 5.67 7.40
CA ARG A 194 17.32 6.95 7.88
C ARG A 194 18.74 7.19 7.39
N ASP A 195 19.57 6.15 7.36
CA ASP A 195 20.98 6.26 7.02
C ASP A 195 21.22 6.42 5.50
N ASN A 196 20.26 6.03 4.65
CA ASN A 196 20.39 6.06 3.20
C ASN A 196 19.55 7.15 2.50
N ILE A 197 18.73 7.89 3.23
CA ILE A 197 17.86 8.94 2.68
C ILE A 197 18.37 10.33 3.11
N ARG A 198 18.52 11.25 2.16
CA ARG A 198 19.11 12.58 2.42
C ARG A 198 18.22 13.45 3.30
N ALA A 199 16.92 13.48 3.00
CA ALA A 199 15.91 14.23 3.74
C ALA A 199 15.17 13.33 4.75
N SER A 200 15.93 12.54 5.52
CA SER A 200 15.40 11.43 6.32
C SER A 200 14.33 11.83 7.33
N ASP A 201 14.45 12.97 8.03
CA ASP A 201 13.43 13.41 8.98
C ASP A 201 12.06 13.63 8.32
N MET A 202 12.06 14.17 7.09
CA MET A 202 10.84 14.40 6.32
C MET A 202 10.30 13.08 5.74
N VAL A 203 11.15 12.34 5.03
CA VAL A 203 10.75 11.12 4.30
C VAL A 203 10.36 9.99 5.28
N VAL A 204 11.14 9.76 6.33
CA VAL A 204 10.81 8.75 7.34
C VAL A 204 9.62 9.20 8.21
N GLY A 205 9.41 10.51 8.36
CA GLY A 205 8.20 11.08 8.93
C GLY A 205 6.95 10.75 8.10
N ASP A 206 7.01 10.99 6.79
CA ASP A 206 5.96 10.64 5.82
C ASP A 206 5.66 9.13 5.80
N MET A 207 6.70 8.29 5.80
CA MET A 207 6.54 6.84 5.91
C MET A 207 5.83 6.44 7.22
N GLY A 208 6.12 7.12 8.32
CA GLY A 208 5.40 6.93 9.59
C GLY A 208 3.93 7.32 9.49
N ALA A 209 3.61 8.41 8.77
CA ALA A 209 2.25 8.83 8.49
C ALA A 209 1.49 7.80 7.64
N GLN A 210 2.12 7.23 6.61
CA GLN A 210 1.55 6.13 5.81
C GLN A 210 1.20 4.91 6.67
N VAL A 211 2.13 4.44 7.50
CA VAL A 211 1.89 3.31 8.41
C VAL A 211 0.70 3.59 9.33
N ALA A 212 0.67 4.76 9.97
CA ALA A 212 -0.41 5.11 10.89
C ALA A 212 -1.78 5.22 10.20
N ALA A 213 -1.83 5.84 9.02
CA ALA A 213 -3.05 5.94 8.22
C ALA A 213 -3.56 4.56 7.80
N CYS A 214 -2.66 3.69 7.35
CA CYS A 214 -2.97 2.34 6.92
C CYS A 214 -3.47 1.44 8.09
N GLN A 215 -2.85 1.55 9.26
CA GLN A 215 -3.31 0.85 10.48
C GLN A 215 -4.72 1.28 10.90
N ILE A 216 -5.05 2.56 10.74
CA ILE A 216 -6.40 3.08 11.03
C ILE A 216 -7.41 2.53 10.03
N GLY A 217 -7.05 2.44 8.74
CA GLY A 217 -7.87 1.78 7.73
C GLY A 217 -8.19 0.33 8.09
N ALA A 218 -7.17 -0.42 8.51
CA ALA A 218 -7.33 -1.79 8.99
C ALA A 218 -8.28 -1.89 10.18
N GLN A 219 -8.09 -1.04 11.20
CA GLN A 219 -8.97 -1.00 12.37
C GLN A 219 -10.42 -0.72 11.99
N ARG A 220 -10.66 0.29 11.14
CA ARG A 220 -12.02 0.66 10.72
C ARG A 220 -12.71 -0.43 9.91
N TYR A 221 -11.96 -1.17 9.10
CA TYR A 221 -12.53 -2.30 8.37
C TYR A 221 -12.97 -3.43 9.31
N VAL A 222 -12.18 -3.72 10.35
CA VAL A 222 -12.59 -4.68 11.41
C VAL A 222 -13.86 -4.20 12.12
N GLU A 223 -13.94 -2.92 12.50
CA GLU A 223 -15.15 -2.35 13.13
C GLU A 223 -16.39 -2.48 12.22
N LEU A 224 -16.23 -2.30 10.91
CA LEU A 224 -17.31 -2.49 9.93
C LEU A 224 -17.76 -3.96 9.85
N LEU A 225 -16.80 -4.89 9.85
CA LEU A 225 -17.07 -6.34 9.85
C LEU A 225 -17.79 -6.78 11.14
N GLU A 226 -17.41 -6.23 12.29
CA GLU A 226 -18.07 -6.49 13.57
C GLU A 226 -19.52 -5.98 13.59
N GLN A 227 -19.78 -4.84 12.96
CA GLN A 227 -21.10 -4.22 12.94
C GLN A 227 -22.10 -4.91 12.00
N TYR A 228 -21.67 -5.28 10.78
CA TYR A 228 -22.56 -5.82 9.74
C TYR A 228 -22.40 -7.33 9.50
N GLY A 229 -21.36 -7.94 10.07
CA GLY A 229 -20.99 -9.34 9.85
C GLY A 229 -20.23 -9.52 8.54
N ARG A 230 -19.19 -10.36 8.59
CA ARG A 230 -18.29 -10.63 7.45
C ARG A 230 -19.03 -11.05 6.18
N GLU A 231 -19.95 -12.01 6.28
CA GLU A 231 -20.72 -12.51 5.13
C GLU A 231 -21.50 -11.40 4.41
N THR A 232 -21.93 -10.36 5.14
CA THR A 232 -22.70 -9.25 4.56
C THR A 232 -21.78 -8.22 3.91
N VAL A 233 -20.57 -8.02 4.45
CA VAL A 233 -19.60 -7.04 3.92
C VAL A 233 -18.89 -7.58 2.68
N GLU A 234 -18.63 -8.88 2.61
CA GLU A 234 -17.93 -9.54 1.50
C GLU A 234 -18.87 -9.97 0.34
N ALA A 235 -20.19 -9.80 0.48
CA ALA A 235 -21.19 -10.13 -0.53
C ALA A 235 -21.29 -9.05 -1.62
#